data_AF-A0AAP0RYM2-F1
#
_entry.id   AF-A0AAP0RYM2-F1
#
_cell.length_a   1.000
_cell.length_b   1.000
_cell.length_c   1.000
_cell.angle_alpha   90.00
_cell.angle_beta   90.00
_cell.angle_gamma   90.00
#
_symmetry.space_group_name_H-M   'P 1'
#
loop_
_entity.id
_entity.type
_entity.pdbx_description
1 polymer ?
#
loop_
_entity_poly.entity_id
_entity_poly.type
_entity_poly.pdbx_seq_one_letter_code
_entity_poly.pdbx_strand_id
1 'polypeptide(L)'
;MAIHKKNSERTGIGHAFNKLMKQIGNPVEFELPDWFNKLKPTSYTFIRRNIYLTKKIKRRIEDDGIFCSCSSSLGSSSVCGRDCHCGMLLSSCSSGCKCGSACLNKPFQQRPVKKMKLVKEN
;
A
#
# COMPACT_ATOMS: atom_id res chain seq x y z
N MET A 1 48.43 -28.42 5.79
CA MET A 1 48.35 -27.21 4.92
C MET A 1 46.88 -26.91 4.64
N ALA A 2 46.39 -25.77 5.13
CA ALA A 2 45.40 -24.91 4.47
C ALA A 2 45.04 -23.78 5.44
N ILE A 3 45.77 -22.68 5.32
CA ILE A 3 45.54 -21.43 6.06
C ILE A 3 44.24 -20.81 5.52
N HIS A 4 43.35 -20.43 6.44
CA HIS A 4 42.10 -19.72 6.17
C HIS A 4 42.31 -18.55 5.21
N LYS A 5 41.70 -18.64 4.03
CA LYS A 5 41.74 -17.62 2.99
C LYS A 5 40.56 -16.67 3.14
N LYS A 6 40.90 -15.38 3.18
CA LYS A 6 40.08 -14.18 2.93
C LYS A 6 39.10 -13.74 4.04
N ASN A 7 39.65 -12.94 4.96
CA ASN A 7 38.90 -11.93 5.73
C ASN A 7 39.30 -10.51 5.29
N SER A 8 39.62 -10.33 3.99
CA SER A 8 40.22 -9.09 3.46
C SER A 8 39.21 -8.08 2.89
N GLU A 9 37.94 -8.45 2.73
CA GLU A 9 36.91 -7.54 2.17
C GLU A 9 36.17 -6.72 3.24
N ARG A 10 36.17 -7.18 4.50
CA ARG A 10 35.52 -6.45 5.62
C ARG A 10 36.28 -5.18 6.03
N THR A 11 37.57 -5.08 5.72
CA THR A 11 38.42 -3.95 6.09
C THR A 11 38.20 -2.72 5.20
N GLY A 12 37.88 -2.91 3.91
CA GLY A 12 37.71 -1.82 2.95
C GLY A 12 36.48 -0.95 3.23
N ILE A 13 35.33 -1.58 3.50
CA ILE A 13 34.08 -0.87 3.80
C ILE A 13 34.18 -0.15 5.15
N GLY A 14 34.73 -0.82 6.17
CA GLY A 14 34.93 -0.20 7.49
C GLY A 14 35.88 1.00 7.44
N HIS A 15 36.93 0.92 6.62
CA HIS A 15 37.85 2.05 6.42
C HIS A 15 37.18 3.22 5.66
N ALA A 16 36.41 2.92 4.62
CA ALA A 16 35.65 3.94 3.88
C ALA A 16 34.63 4.66 4.77
N PHE A 17 33.87 3.92 5.59
CA PHE A 17 32.93 4.49 6.55
C PHE A 17 33.64 5.34 7.62
N ASN A 18 34.75 4.85 8.18
CA ASN A 18 35.52 5.64 9.15
C ASN A 18 36.10 6.94 8.54
N LYS A 19 36.54 6.90 7.28
CA LYS A 19 37.00 8.09 6.57
C LYS A 19 35.86 9.08 6.34
N LEU A 20 34.69 8.59 5.93
CA LEU A 20 33.48 9.40 5.76
C LEU A 20 33.02 10.04 7.07
N MET A 21 32.94 9.27 8.16
CA MET A 21 32.54 9.81 9.47
C MET A 21 33.51 10.87 9.98
N LYS A 22 34.82 10.72 9.74
CA LYS A 22 35.82 11.76 10.05
C LYS A 22 35.67 13.03 9.20
N GLN A 23 35.20 12.89 7.95
CA GLN A 23 35.00 14.01 7.03
C GLN A 23 33.69 14.76 7.27
N ILE A 24 32.64 14.06 7.71
CA ILE A 24 31.32 14.65 7.99
C ILE A 24 31.36 15.58 9.21
N GLY A 25 32.42 15.51 10.03
CA GLY A 25 32.61 16.39 11.18
C GLY A 25 31.74 15.96 12.36
N ASN A 26 31.36 16.93 13.21
CA ASN A 26 30.43 16.66 14.31
C ASN A 26 29.05 16.30 13.76
N PRO A 27 28.27 15.44 14.43
CA PRO A 27 26.87 15.23 14.08
C PRO A 27 26.17 16.58 14.09
N VAL A 28 25.77 17.05 12.91
CA VAL A 28 24.89 18.22 12.80
C VAL A 28 23.48 17.66 12.86
N GLU A 29 22.68 18.14 13.81
CA GLU A 29 21.24 17.87 13.80
C GLU A 29 20.69 18.39 12.47
N PHE A 30 20.15 17.49 11.66
CA PHE A 30 19.49 17.88 10.43
C PHE A 30 18.18 18.58 10.81
N GLU A 31 18.19 19.90 10.80
CA GLU A 31 17.00 20.71 10.95
C GLU A 31 16.38 20.97 9.58
N LEU A 32 15.08 20.70 9.46
CA LEU A 32 14.31 21.14 8.31
C LEU A 32 14.27 22.68 8.31
N PRO A 33 14.46 23.34 7.15
CA PRO A 33 14.34 24.78 7.08
C PRO A 33 12.97 25.28 7.59
N ASP A 34 12.94 26.43 8.27
CA ASP A 34 11.72 27.01 8.86
C ASP A 34 10.54 27.18 7.91
N TRP A 35 10.81 27.36 6.61
CA TRP A 35 9.76 27.48 5.59
C TRP A 35 8.99 26.17 5.40
N PHE A 36 9.60 25.02 5.72
CA PHE A 36 8.97 23.71 5.63
C PHE A 36 7.77 23.59 6.59
N ASN A 37 7.95 24.08 7.81
CA ASN A 37 6.93 24.09 8.87
C ASN A 37 5.80 25.12 8.63
N LYS A 38 6.01 26.05 7.69
CA LYS A 38 5.08 27.14 7.33
C LYS A 38 4.25 26.83 6.08
N LEU A 39 4.55 25.74 5.36
CA LEU A 39 3.74 25.33 4.21
C LEU A 39 2.35 24.91 4.68
N LYS A 40 1.35 25.66 4.24
CA LYS A 40 -0.04 25.23 4.32
C LYS A 40 -0.19 23.96 3.45
N PRO A 41 -1.06 23.01 3.83
CA PRO A 41 -1.37 21.87 2.98
C PRO A 41 -1.70 22.35 1.57
N THR A 42 -1.03 21.78 0.57
CA THR A 42 -1.29 22.11 -0.84
C THR A 42 -2.76 21.91 -1.14
N SER A 43 -3.39 22.90 -1.77
CA SER A 43 -4.80 22.80 -2.19
C SER A 43 -4.96 21.62 -3.14
N TYR A 44 -5.95 20.76 -2.87
CA TYR A 44 -6.27 19.63 -3.73
C TYR A 44 -7.79 19.47 -3.88
N THR A 45 -8.21 18.99 -5.05
CA THR A 45 -9.61 18.63 -5.30
C THR A 45 -9.87 17.24 -4.78
N PHE A 46 -10.84 17.09 -3.87
CA PHE A 46 -11.24 15.77 -3.38
C PHE A 46 -11.90 14.96 -4.51
N ILE A 47 -11.33 13.80 -4.83
CA ILE A 47 -11.88 12.87 -5.81
C ILE A 47 -12.42 11.62 -5.14
N ARG A 48 -13.58 11.14 -5.62
CA ARG A 48 -14.13 9.86 -5.18
C ARG A 48 -13.45 8.71 -5.93
N ARG A 49 -13.41 8.74 -7.26
CA ARG A 49 -12.85 7.69 -8.12
C ARG A 49 -11.66 8.23 -8.92
N ASN A 50 -10.79 7.34 -9.36
CA ASN A 50 -9.66 7.69 -10.23
C ASN A 50 -10.17 8.33 -11.53
N ILE A 51 -9.56 9.47 -11.87
CA ILE A 51 -9.75 10.16 -13.15
C ILE A 51 -8.61 9.69 -14.06
N TYR A 52 -8.95 9.18 -15.24
CA TYR A 52 -7.96 8.67 -16.19
C TYR A 52 -7.82 9.68 -17.31
N LEU A 53 -6.59 10.18 -17.52
CA LEU A 53 -6.31 11.28 -18.45
C LEU A 53 -6.18 10.82 -19.91
N THR A 54 -5.85 9.54 -20.13
CA THR A 54 -5.81 8.91 -21.45
C THR A 54 -6.89 7.84 -21.54
N LYS A 55 -7.35 7.54 -22.76
CA LYS A 55 -8.34 6.47 -22.98
C LYS A 55 -7.81 5.18 -22.34
N LYS A 56 -8.59 4.65 -21.39
CA LYS A 56 -8.34 3.33 -20.84
C LYS A 56 -8.35 2.33 -22.00
N ILE A 57 -7.26 1.58 -22.15
CA ILE A 57 -7.36 0.24 -22.74
C ILE A 57 -8.43 -0.47 -21.92
N LYS A 58 -9.56 -0.83 -22.55
CA LYS A 58 -10.58 -1.67 -21.92
C LYS A 58 -9.87 -2.96 -21.52
N ARG A 59 -9.41 -3.07 -20.27
CA ARG A 59 -8.72 -4.27 -19.79
C ARG A 59 -9.64 -5.51 -19.72
N ARG A 60 -10.91 -5.38 -20.08
CA ARG A 60 -11.92 -6.43 -19.98
C ARG A 60 -12.88 -6.27 -21.14
N ILE A 61 -12.56 -6.93 -22.26
CA ILE A 61 -13.52 -7.12 -23.35
C ILE A 61 -14.57 -8.15 -22.92
N GLU A 62 -14.19 -9.13 -22.12
CA GLU A 62 -15.10 -9.96 -21.32
C GLU A 62 -14.35 -10.25 -20.02
N ASP A 63 -14.98 -9.98 -18.88
CA ASP A 63 -14.41 -10.34 -17.59
C ASP A 63 -14.57 -11.86 -17.47
N ASP A 64 -13.55 -12.63 -17.86
CA ASP A 64 -13.35 -13.99 -17.35
C ASP A 64 -13.12 -13.98 -15.82
N GLY A 65 -13.32 -12.83 -15.16
CA GLY A 65 -14.05 -12.70 -13.91
C GLY A 65 -13.62 -13.69 -12.85
N ILE A 66 -12.83 -13.23 -11.88
CA ILE A 66 -12.59 -14.04 -10.68
C ILE A 66 -13.93 -14.14 -9.93
N PHE A 67 -14.58 -15.30 -10.01
CA PHE A 67 -15.83 -15.60 -9.32
C PHE A 67 -15.56 -16.42 -8.07
N CYS A 68 -16.23 -16.08 -6.97
CA CYS A 68 -16.23 -16.91 -5.78
C CYS A 68 -17.41 -17.89 -5.79
N SER A 69 -17.21 -19.08 -5.22
CA SER A 69 -18.28 -20.04 -4.95
C SER A 69 -18.96 -19.86 -3.59
N CYS A 70 -18.77 -18.70 -2.95
CA CYS A 70 -19.37 -18.41 -1.65
C CYS A 70 -20.91 -18.50 -1.72
N SER A 71 -21.50 -19.04 -0.66
CA SER A 71 -22.95 -19.13 -0.46
C SER A 71 -23.31 -18.57 0.91
N SER A 72 -24.54 -18.10 1.05
CA SER A 72 -25.06 -17.69 2.37
C SER A 72 -25.34 -18.97 3.16
N SER A 73 -24.53 -19.24 4.19
CA SER A 73 -24.84 -20.33 5.12
C SER A 73 -26.02 -19.94 5.99
N LEU A 74 -26.84 -20.92 6.37
CA LEU A 74 -28.00 -20.72 7.24
C LEU A 74 -27.50 -20.17 8.60
N GLY A 75 -27.76 -18.88 8.86
CA GLY A 75 -27.39 -18.20 10.11
C GLY A 75 -26.23 -17.20 10.04
N SER A 76 -25.55 -17.02 8.90
CA SER A 76 -24.56 -15.96 8.75
C SER A 76 -25.15 -14.70 8.10
N SER A 77 -25.01 -13.56 8.76
CA SER A 77 -25.44 -12.26 8.22
C SER A 77 -24.46 -11.68 7.19
N SER A 78 -23.26 -12.26 7.07
CA SER A 78 -22.17 -11.74 6.27
C SER A 78 -21.44 -12.84 5.52
N VAL A 79 -21.25 -12.64 4.21
CA VAL A 79 -20.68 -13.63 3.28
C VAL A 79 -19.51 -13.01 2.51
N CYS A 80 -18.65 -13.85 1.94
CA CYS A 80 -17.42 -13.44 1.25
C CYS A 80 -16.43 -12.75 2.21
N GLY A 81 -16.09 -13.42 3.31
CA GLY A 81 -15.11 -12.96 4.28
C GLY A 81 -13.68 -13.35 3.88
N ARG A 82 -12.88 -13.77 4.87
CA ARG A 82 -11.47 -14.14 4.70
C ARG A 82 -11.26 -15.35 3.78
N ASP A 83 -12.26 -16.22 3.70
CA ASP A 83 -12.31 -17.46 2.92
C ASP A 83 -12.83 -17.27 1.48
N CYS A 84 -13.18 -16.03 1.10
CA CYS A 84 -13.63 -15.73 -0.25
C CYS A 84 -12.46 -15.88 -1.23
N HIS A 85 -12.62 -16.71 -2.27
CA HIS A 85 -11.61 -16.86 -3.33
C HIS A 85 -11.20 -15.51 -3.94
N CYS A 86 -12.16 -14.64 -4.26
CA CYS A 86 -11.85 -13.28 -4.72
C CYS A 86 -10.94 -12.53 -3.71
N GLY A 87 -11.27 -12.57 -2.42
CA GLY A 87 -10.51 -11.88 -1.36
C GLY A 87 -9.10 -12.45 -1.17
N MET A 88 -8.95 -13.78 -1.22
CA MET A 88 -7.64 -14.45 -1.19
C MET A 88 -6.73 -14.04 -2.36
N LEU A 89 -7.33 -13.78 -3.53
CA LEU A 89 -6.63 -13.27 -4.72
C LEU A 89 -6.55 -11.73 -4.75
N LEU A 90 -6.73 -11.08 -3.60
CA LEU A 90 -6.67 -9.62 -3.45
C LEU A 90 -7.60 -8.87 -4.43
N SER A 91 -8.71 -9.52 -4.80
CA SER A 91 -9.69 -9.03 -5.75
C SER A 91 -11.04 -8.82 -5.08
N SER A 92 -11.73 -7.74 -5.43
CA SER A 92 -13.11 -7.54 -4.97
C SER A 92 -14.08 -8.39 -5.77
N CYS A 93 -15.14 -8.86 -5.12
CA CYS A 93 -16.28 -9.47 -5.79
C CYS A 93 -16.90 -8.48 -6.79
N SER A 94 -17.32 -8.98 -7.95
CA SER A 94 -18.01 -8.17 -8.95
C SER A 94 -19.44 -7.81 -8.49
N SER A 95 -20.09 -6.90 -9.21
CA SER A 95 -21.51 -6.61 -9.00
C SER A 95 -22.40 -7.85 -9.15
N GLY A 96 -22.00 -8.79 -10.01
CA GLY A 96 -22.68 -10.08 -10.27
C GLY A 96 -22.38 -11.20 -9.26
N CYS A 97 -21.71 -10.93 -8.14
CA CYS A 97 -21.50 -11.92 -7.10
C CYS A 97 -22.84 -12.44 -6.54
N LYS A 98 -23.00 -13.78 -6.49
CA LYS A 98 -24.22 -14.48 -6.04
C LYS A 98 -24.62 -14.18 -4.60
N CYS A 99 -23.68 -13.73 -3.78
CA CYS A 99 -23.93 -13.32 -2.40
C CYS A 99 -24.62 -11.95 -2.27
N GLY A 100 -24.87 -11.26 -3.39
CA GLY A 100 -25.71 -10.06 -3.43
C GLY A 100 -25.21 -8.93 -2.52
N SER A 101 -26.12 -8.44 -1.66
CA SER A 101 -25.88 -7.40 -0.66
C SER A 101 -25.18 -7.91 0.61
N ALA A 102 -25.26 -9.22 0.90
CA ALA A 102 -24.57 -9.83 2.04
C ALA A 102 -23.06 -10.00 1.83
N CYS A 103 -22.56 -9.74 0.61
CA CYS A 103 -21.16 -9.81 0.25
C CYS A 103 -20.35 -8.68 0.91
N LEU A 104 -19.42 -9.04 1.80
CA LEU A 104 -18.49 -8.10 2.43
C LEU A 104 -17.32 -7.69 1.52
N ASN A 105 -16.96 -8.51 0.54
CA ASN A 105 -15.83 -8.27 -0.35
C ASN A 105 -16.14 -7.31 -1.52
N LYS A 106 -16.83 -6.20 -1.24
CA LYS A 106 -17.08 -5.09 -2.18
C LYS A 106 -16.57 -3.73 -1.67
N PRO A 107 -15.42 -3.63 -0.97
CA PRO A 107 -15.01 -2.42 -0.25
C PRO A 107 -14.80 -1.20 -1.19
N PHE A 108 -14.20 -1.39 -2.36
CA PHE A 108 -13.94 -0.28 -3.29
C PHE A 108 -15.18 0.17 -4.09
N GLN A 109 -16.16 -0.72 -4.25
CA GLN A 109 -17.43 -0.43 -4.91
C GLN A 109 -18.39 0.28 -3.97
N GLN A 110 -18.63 -0.30 -2.79
CA GLN A 110 -19.57 0.21 -1.78
C GLN A 110 -19.00 1.38 -0.98
N ARG A 111 -17.67 1.45 -0.82
CA ARG A 111 -16.96 2.53 -0.13
C ARG A 111 -17.44 2.79 1.29
N PRO A 112 -17.41 1.79 2.18
CA PRO A 112 -17.52 2.05 3.61
C PRO A 112 -16.25 2.79 4.07
N VAL A 113 -16.21 4.11 3.88
CA VAL A 113 -15.06 4.95 4.26
C VAL A 113 -15.12 5.23 5.76
N LYS A 114 -14.03 4.92 6.45
CA LYS A 114 -13.87 5.33 7.85
C LYS A 114 -13.73 6.85 7.89
N LYS A 115 -14.43 7.50 8.83
CA LYS A 115 -14.25 8.93 9.08
C LYS A 115 -12.82 9.16 9.60
N MET A 116 -12.02 9.90 8.84
CA MET A 116 -10.66 10.28 9.19
C MET A 116 -10.56 11.79 9.32
N LYS A 117 -9.61 12.27 10.13
CA LYS A 117 -9.28 13.69 10.29
C LYS A 117 -7.81 13.89 9.96
N LEU A 118 -7.50 14.97 9.23
CA LEU A 118 -6.13 15.41 9.06
C LEU A 118 -5.66 16.04 10.38
N VAL A 119 -4.48 15.65 10.85
CA VAL A 119 -3.83 16.20 12.04
C VAL A 119 -2.49 16.80 11.64
N LYS A 120 -2.08 17.87 12.34
CA LYS A 120 -0.73 18.42 12.20
C LYS A 120 0.19 17.58 13.08
N GLU A 121 1.32 17.14 12.53
CA GLU A 121 2.39 16.53 13.31
C GLU A 121 3.07 17.62 14.15
N ASN A 122 3.38 17.32 15.41
CA ASN A 122 3.98 18.27 16.36
C ASN A 122 5.48 18.36 16.18
#